data_AF-M0ELN0-F1
#
_entry.id   AF-M0ELN0-F1
#
_cell.length_a   1.000
_cell.length_b   1.000
_cell.length_c   1.000
_cell.angle_alpha   90.00
_cell.angle_beta   90.00
_cell.angle_gamma   90.00
#
_symmetry.space_group_name_H-M   'P 1'
#
loop_
_entity.id
_entity.type
_entity.pdbx_description
1 polymer ?
#
loop_
_entity_poly.entity_id
_entity_poly.type
_entity_poly.pdbx_seq_one_letter_code
_entity_poly.pdbx_strand_id
1 'polypeptide(L)'
;MTLSLLNLAVPRDAVTYGFSGVNMALVGFLPVAIGRYIEAKRGRPIDTGLLLAAFFLSVSGIAIFAVPRSPLASAVGTAGLTLCVLFGGSAVRQELRLADSRGRWRASASDPVVIVGIGTWILLLATAFPQTVATDGSVTNVYVHFVGYALGFMTAYLAHEWKLFENRVEKRVDTGRLGSS
;
A
#
# COMPACT_ATOMS: atom_id res chain seq x y z
N MET A 1 -14.65 8.62 -38.29
CA MET A 1 -13.98 7.58 -37.48
C MET A 1 -12.67 7.16 -38.14
N THR A 2 -11.68 8.06 -38.20
CA THR A 2 -10.44 7.81 -38.97
C THR A 2 -9.17 8.29 -38.25
N LEU A 3 -9.29 9.15 -37.22
CA LEU A 3 -8.16 9.57 -36.37
C LEU A 3 -7.86 8.57 -35.23
N SER A 4 -8.87 7.87 -34.70
CA SER A 4 -8.69 6.89 -33.62
C SER A 4 -8.00 5.60 -34.05
N LEU A 5 -8.14 5.20 -35.33
CA LEU A 5 -7.49 4.01 -35.88
C LEU A 5 -6.02 4.28 -36.24
N LEU A 6 -5.68 5.52 -36.61
CA LEU A 6 -4.28 5.90 -36.89
C LEU A 6 -3.43 5.94 -35.61
N ASN A 7 -4.05 6.23 -34.45
CA ASN A 7 -3.39 6.13 -33.14
C ASN A 7 -3.14 4.68 -32.69
N LEU A 8 -3.77 3.69 -33.32
CA LEU A 8 -3.59 2.26 -33.08
C LEU A 8 -2.65 1.61 -34.12
N ALA A 9 -2.40 2.29 -35.24
CA ALA A 9 -1.58 1.80 -36.35
C ALA A 9 -0.07 2.03 -36.16
N VAL A 10 0.31 2.80 -35.14
CA VAL A 10 1.69 2.86 -34.67
C VAL A 10 1.82 1.82 -33.55
N PRO A 11 2.63 0.75 -33.71
CA PRO A 11 2.97 -0.14 -32.61
C PRO A 11 3.72 0.69 -31.57
N ARG A 12 2.99 1.24 -30.62
CA ARG A 12 3.56 1.90 -29.45
C ARG A 12 3.63 0.83 -28.39
N ASP A 13 4.83 0.38 -28.07
CA ASP A 13 5.13 -0.46 -26.90
C ASP A 13 4.59 0.16 -25.59
N ALA A 14 4.16 1.43 -25.61
CA ALA A 14 3.43 2.13 -24.55
C ALA A 14 2.18 1.40 -24.01
N VAL A 15 1.47 0.60 -24.83
CA VAL A 15 0.22 -0.04 -24.40
C VAL A 15 0.48 -1.14 -23.36
N THR A 16 1.59 -1.88 -23.46
CA THR A 16 1.99 -2.89 -22.47
C THR A 16 2.59 -2.25 -21.21
N TYR A 17 3.31 -1.13 -21.35
CA TYR A 17 3.85 -0.38 -20.20
C TYR A 17 2.75 0.18 -19.29
N GLY A 18 1.64 0.69 -19.85
CA GLY A 18 0.52 1.20 -19.07
C GLY A 18 -0.23 0.12 -18.27
N PHE A 19 -0.39 -1.07 -18.84
CA PHE A 19 -1.07 -2.20 -18.18
C PHE A 19 -0.28 -2.71 -16.95
N SER A 20 1.05 -2.70 -17.02
CA SER A 20 1.86 -3.08 -15.86
C SER A 20 1.71 -2.11 -14.68
N GLY A 21 1.55 -0.80 -14.96
CA GLY A 21 1.20 0.19 -13.95
C GLY A 21 -0.16 -0.08 -13.29
N VAL A 22 -1.16 -0.52 -14.07
CA VAL A 22 -2.48 -0.91 -13.55
C VAL A 22 -2.36 -2.15 -12.64
N ASN A 23 -1.61 -3.17 -13.06
CA ASN A 23 -1.33 -4.34 -12.22
C ASN A 23 -0.66 -3.92 -10.91
N MET A 24 0.29 -2.98 -10.97
CA MET A 24 0.93 -2.47 -9.76
C MET A 24 0.00 -1.67 -8.87
N ALA A 25 -1.00 -0.98 -9.42
CA ALA A 25 -2.04 -0.36 -8.61
C ALA A 25 -2.82 -1.39 -7.77
N LEU A 26 -3.09 -2.59 -8.32
CA LEU A 26 -3.70 -3.68 -7.55
C LEU A 26 -2.76 -4.19 -6.44
N VAL A 27 -1.44 -4.26 -6.70
CA VAL A 27 -0.44 -4.59 -5.69
C VAL A 27 -0.40 -3.53 -4.57
N GLY A 28 -0.47 -2.25 -4.92
CA GLY A 28 -0.52 -1.13 -3.98
C GLY A 28 -1.80 -1.10 -3.14
N PHE A 29 -2.92 -1.55 -3.70
CA PHE A 29 -4.20 -1.68 -2.98
C PHE A 29 -4.17 -2.78 -1.91
N LEU A 30 -3.41 -3.86 -2.14
CA LEU A 30 -3.41 -5.07 -1.31
C LEU A 30 -3.15 -4.86 0.19
N PRO A 31 -2.15 -4.06 0.65
CA PRO A 31 -1.94 -3.82 2.08
C PRO A 31 -3.16 -3.16 2.76
N VAL A 32 -3.88 -2.28 2.05
CA VAL A 32 -5.11 -1.67 2.57
C VAL A 32 -6.24 -2.69 2.63
N ALA A 33 -6.38 -3.55 1.62
CA ALA A 33 -7.37 -4.62 1.61
C ALA A 33 -7.15 -5.63 2.75
N ILE A 34 -5.89 -6.01 3.01
CA ILE A 34 -5.53 -6.86 4.15
C ILE A 34 -5.89 -6.16 5.46
N GLY A 35 -5.58 -4.87 5.58
CA GLY A 35 -5.98 -4.06 6.74
C GLY A 35 -7.49 -4.10 6.97
N ARG A 36 -8.28 -3.84 5.93
CA ARG A 36 -9.76 -3.92 5.97
C ARG A 36 -10.28 -5.29 6.38
N TYR A 37 -9.67 -6.37 5.87
CA TYR A 37 -10.03 -7.74 6.27
C TYR A 37 -9.77 -7.97 7.76
N ILE A 38 -8.61 -7.53 8.26
CA ILE A 38 -8.26 -7.60 9.68
C ILE A 38 -9.27 -6.82 10.53
N GLU A 39 -9.64 -5.61 10.10
CA GLU A 39 -10.63 -4.79 10.79
C GLU A 39 -12.00 -5.46 10.87
N ALA A 40 -12.46 -6.04 9.75
CA ALA A 40 -13.73 -6.76 9.70
C ALA A 40 -13.74 -7.96 10.65
N LYS A 41 -12.65 -8.76 10.67
CA LYS A 41 -12.53 -9.92 11.57
C LYS A 41 -12.45 -9.50 13.04
N ARG A 42 -11.81 -8.37 13.33
CA ARG A 42 -11.66 -7.87 14.71
C ARG A 42 -12.88 -7.08 15.18
N GLY A 43 -13.72 -6.56 14.29
CA GLY A 43 -14.81 -5.64 14.64
C GLY A 43 -14.33 -4.27 15.13
N ARG A 44 -13.08 -3.87 14.80
CA ARG A 44 -12.51 -2.57 15.16
C ARG A 44 -11.52 -2.10 14.09
N PRO A 45 -11.37 -0.78 13.88
CA PRO A 45 -10.36 -0.26 12.97
C PRO A 45 -8.94 -0.62 13.45
N ILE A 46 -8.03 -0.75 12.49
CA ILE A 46 -6.59 -0.81 12.76
C ILE A 46 -6.05 0.60 12.75
N ASP A 47 -4.95 0.81 13.46
CA ASP A 47 -4.23 2.07 13.39
C ASP A 47 -3.69 2.32 11.97
N THR A 48 -4.01 3.49 11.39
CA THR A 48 -3.62 3.81 10.02
C THR A 48 -2.10 3.95 9.83
N GLY A 49 -1.36 4.14 10.92
CA GLY A 49 0.10 4.09 10.94
C GLY A 49 0.65 2.72 10.50
N LEU A 50 -0.09 1.62 10.68
CA LEU A 50 0.30 0.31 10.12
C LEU A 50 0.24 0.30 8.59
N LEU A 51 -0.78 0.94 8.00
CA LEU A 51 -0.92 1.04 6.54
C LEU A 51 0.19 1.91 5.95
N LEU A 52 0.47 3.05 6.57
CA LEU A 52 1.59 3.92 6.19
C LEU A 52 2.94 3.20 6.34
N ALA A 53 3.12 2.45 7.43
CA ALA A 53 4.34 1.68 7.64
C ALA A 53 4.54 0.63 6.54
N ALA A 54 3.47 -0.08 6.14
CA ALA A 54 3.51 -1.02 5.02
C ALA A 54 3.94 -0.33 3.72
N PHE A 55 3.37 0.85 3.41
CA PHE A 55 3.77 1.62 2.24
C PHE A 55 5.24 2.04 2.26
N PHE A 56 5.70 2.64 3.37
CA PHE A 56 7.07 3.09 3.49
C PHE A 56 8.08 1.94 3.51
N LEU A 57 7.71 0.78 4.06
CA LEU A 57 8.51 -0.44 3.96
C LEU A 57 8.71 -0.86 2.50
N SER A 58 7.64 -0.85 1.71
CA SER A 58 7.74 -1.16 0.27
C SER A 58 8.55 -0.14 -0.49
N VAL A 59 8.35 1.16 -0.24
CA VAL A 59 9.16 2.23 -0.87
C VAL A 59 10.64 2.05 -0.55
N SER A 60 10.97 1.75 0.72
CA SER A 60 12.33 1.48 1.16
C SER A 60 12.92 0.28 0.44
N GLY A 61 12.18 -0.84 0.40
CA GLY A 61 12.56 -2.04 -0.32
C GLY A 61 12.82 -1.77 -1.80
N ILE A 62 11.88 -1.12 -2.50
CA ILE A 62 12.01 -0.77 -3.92
C ILE A 62 13.25 0.10 -4.15
N ALA A 63 13.50 1.12 -3.32
CA ALA A 63 14.66 1.99 -3.47
C ALA A 63 16.00 1.24 -3.26
N ILE A 64 16.06 0.30 -2.33
CA ILE A 64 17.29 -0.47 -2.02
C ILE A 64 17.55 -1.56 -3.07
N PHE A 65 16.47 -2.19 -3.56
CA PHE A 65 16.54 -3.40 -4.35
C PHE A 65 16.35 -3.15 -5.85
N ALA A 66 15.40 -2.31 -6.25
CA ALA A 66 15.04 -2.14 -7.66
C ALA A 66 15.83 -1.03 -8.37
N VAL A 67 16.35 -0.07 -7.60
CA VAL A 67 17.01 1.13 -8.14
C VAL A 67 18.52 0.94 -8.11
N PRO A 68 19.25 1.29 -9.20
CA PRO A 68 20.70 1.30 -9.19
C PRO A 68 21.27 2.10 -8.01
N ARG A 69 22.31 1.55 -7.37
CA ARG A 69 22.91 2.16 -6.18
C ARG A 69 23.36 3.58 -6.47
N SER A 70 22.75 4.53 -5.76
CA SER A 70 23.07 5.95 -5.82
C SER A 70 22.85 6.57 -4.44
N PRO A 71 23.49 7.71 -4.12
CA PRO A 71 23.25 8.41 -2.86
C PRO A 71 21.77 8.74 -2.65
N LEU A 72 21.06 9.08 -3.73
CA LEU A 72 19.63 9.36 -3.70
C LEU A 72 18.80 8.10 -3.36
N ALA A 73 19.08 6.97 -4.01
CA ALA A 73 18.40 5.70 -3.72
C ALA A 73 18.61 5.28 -2.26
N SER A 74 19.84 5.43 -1.75
CA SER A 74 20.15 5.16 -0.33
C SER A 74 19.43 6.13 0.62
N ALA A 75 19.33 7.41 0.27
CA ALA A 75 18.62 8.41 1.07
C ALA A 75 17.12 8.11 1.12
N VAL A 76 16.50 7.79 -0.02
CA VAL A 76 15.09 7.40 -0.11
C VAL A 76 14.84 6.09 0.65
N GLY A 77 15.72 5.10 0.48
CA GLY A 77 15.67 3.82 1.19
C GLY A 77 15.70 4.01 2.71
N THR A 78 16.66 4.82 3.19
CA THR A 78 16.81 5.14 4.62
C THR A 78 15.61 5.92 5.15
N ALA A 79 15.18 6.97 4.45
CA ALA A 79 14.03 7.77 4.86
C ALA A 79 12.74 6.94 4.94
N GLY A 80 12.50 6.08 3.94
CA GLY A 80 11.38 5.14 3.95
C GLY A 80 11.44 4.19 5.14
N LEU A 81 12.62 3.62 5.44
CA LEU A 81 12.78 2.75 6.59
C LEU A 81 12.54 3.48 7.91
N THR A 82 13.05 4.70 8.05
CA THR A 82 12.82 5.55 9.22
C THR A 82 11.33 5.81 9.42
N LEU A 83 10.61 6.22 8.37
CA LEU A 83 9.17 6.46 8.44
C LEU A 83 8.39 5.19 8.76
N CYS A 84 8.77 4.05 8.17
CA CYS A 84 8.20 2.74 8.51
C CYS A 84 8.33 2.43 10.00
N VAL A 85 9.52 2.62 10.58
CA VAL A 85 9.76 2.38 12.01
C VAL A 85 8.98 3.36 12.88
N LEU A 86 8.91 4.63 12.50
CA LEU A 86 8.18 5.65 13.24
C LEU A 86 6.67 5.35 13.30
N PHE A 87 6.03 5.21 12.13
CA PHE A 87 4.59 4.96 12.03
C PHE A 87 4.22 3.55 12.51
N GLY A 88 4.99 2.53 12.15
CA GLY A 88 4.74 1.16 12.56
C GLY A 88 4.95 0.97 14.05
N GLY A 89 6.02 1.56 14.59
CA GLY A 89 6.33 1.51 16.01
C GLY A 89 5.31 2.25 16.88
N SER A 90 4.82 3.42 16.46
CA SER A 90 3.72 4.11 17.16
C SER A 90 2.44 3.28 17.13
N ALA A 91 2.06 2.78 15.96
CA ALA A 91 0.83 2.03 15.75
C ALA A 91 0.81 0.71 16.53
N VAL A 92 1.89 -0.07 16.47
CA VAL A 92 2.02 -1.32 17.25
C VAL A 92 1.97 -1.05 18.75
N ARG A 93 2.61 0.03 19.24
CA ARG A 93 2.53 0.39 20.66
C ARG A 93 1.12 0.74 21.09
N GLN A 94 0.39 1.49 20.26
CA GLN A 94 -1.01 1.83 20.52
C GLN A 94 -1.90 0.59 20.53
N GLU A 95 -1.75 -0.28 19.54
CA GLU A 95 -2.44 -1.55 19.46
C GLU A 95 -2.19 -2.40 20.71
N LEU A 96 -0.95 -2.59 21.13
CA LEU A 96 -0.58 -3.43 22.28
C LEU A 96 -1.00 -2.89 23.65
N ARG A 97 -1.27 -1.57 23.77
CA ARG A 97 -1.75 -0.94 25.02
C ARG A 97 -3.21 -1.24 25.32
N LEU A 98 -3.99 -1.61 24.32
CA LEU A 98 -5.38 -2.00 24.51
C LEU A 98 -5.40 -3.40 25.16
N ALA A 99 -5.85 -3.50 26.42
CA ALA A 99 -5.69 -4.69 27.27
C ALA A 99 -6.22 -6.01 26.67
N ASP A 100 -7.20 -5.93 25.76
CA ASP A 100 -7.83 -7.07 25.08
C ASP A 100 -7.35 -7.27 23.62
N SER A 101 -6.33 -6.51 23.19
CA SER A 101 -5.88 -6.54 21.80
C SER A 101 -4.85 -7.62 21.52
N ARG A 102 -3.98 -7.98 22.48
CA ARG A 102 -2.83 -8.86 22.20
C ARG A 102 -3.25 -10.23 21.66
N GLY A 103 -4.26 -10.85 22.27
CA GLY A 103 -4.80 -12.14 21.84
C GLY A 103 -5.44 -12.05 20.45
N ARG A 104 -6.27 -11.04 20.22
CA ARG A 104 -6.92 -10.78 18.92
C ARG A 104 -5.95 -10.37 17.82
N TRP A 105 -4.89 -9.64 18.16
CA TRP A 105 -3.85 -9.21 17.24
C TRP A 105 -3.05 -10.42 16.77
N ARG A 106 -2.64 -11.29 17.70
CA ARG A 106 -2.01 -12.57 17.40
C ARG A 106 -2.91 -13.50 16.59
N ALA A 107 -4.18 -13.67 16.99
CA ALA A 107 -5.13 -14.51 16.27
C ALA A 107 -5.37 -14.05 14.82
N SER A 108 -5.31 -12.74 14.58
CA SER A 108 -5.42 -12.16 13.25
C SER A 108 -4.11 -12.23 12.47
N ALA A 109 -2.95 -12.11 13.12
CA ALA A 109 -1.64 -12.29 12.46
C ALA A 109 -1.40 -13.76 12.07
N SER A 110 -1.98 -14.70 12.81
CA SER A 110 -1.94 -16.14 12.52
C SER A 110 -3.04 -16.60 11.56
N ASP A 111 -3.89 -15.70 11.06
CA ASP A 111 -4.93 -16.04 10.08
C ASP A 111 -4.27 -16.43 8.74
N PRO A 112 -4.56 -17.63 8.19
CA PRO A 112 -4.04 -18.05 6.89
C PRO A 112 -4.29 -17.05 5.76
N VAL A 113 -5.44 -16.35 5.76
CA VAL A 113 -5.77 -15.35 4.73
C VAL A 113 -4.83 -14.14 4.83
N VAL A 114 -4.52 -13.70 6.06
CA VAL A 114 -3.59 -12.60 6.29
C VAL A 114 -2.17 -13.00 5.89
N ILE A 115 -1.74 -14.21 6.26
CA ILE A 115 -0.42 -14.74 5.91
C ILE A 115 -0.27 -14.87 4.40
N VAL A 116 -1.24 -15.48 3.72
CA VAL A 116 -1.24 -15.63 2.26
C VAL A 116 -1.32 -14.27 1.58
N GLY A 117 -2.13 -13.34 2.09
CA GLY A 117 -2.22 -11.98 1.55
C GLY A 117 -0.89 -11.22 1.64
N ILE A 118 -0.25 -11.22 2.80
CA ILE A 118 1.06 -10.59 3.02
C ILE A 118 2.14 -11.28 2.16
N GLY A 119 2.15 -12.62 2.13
CA GLY A 119 3.10 -13.39 1.33
C GLY A 119 2.95 -13.10 -0.17
N THR A 120 1.71 -13.04 -0.65
CA THR A 120 1.40 -12.68 -2.04
C THR A 120 1.85 -11.27 -2.34
N TRP A 121 1.59 -10.31 -1.45
CA TRP A 121 2.03 -8.93 -1.62
C TRP A 121 3.55 -8.81 -1.74
N ILE A 122 4.30 -9.47 -0.85
CA ILE A 122 5.77 -9.49 -0.88
C ILE A 122 6.27 -10.15 -2.17
N LEU A 123 5.68 -11.27 -2.58
CA LEU A 123 6.05 -11.97 -3.81
C LEU A 123 5.80 -11.10 -5.06
N LEU A 124 4.66 -10.41 -5.11
CA LEU A 124 4.33 -9.49 -6.20
C LEU A 124 5.29 -8.30 -6.24
N LEU A 125 5.68 -7.74 -5.08
CA LEU A 125 6.71 -6.71 -5.01
C LEU A 125 8.07 -7.23 -5.52
N ALA A 126 8.50 -8.41 -5.09
CA ALA A 126 9.79 -8.97 -5.51
C ALA A 126 9.84 -9.27 -7.02
N THR A 127 8.73 -9.73 -7.60
CA THR A 127 8.63 -10.04 -9.04
C THR A 127 8.49 -8.79 -9.90
N ALA A 128 7.76 -7.78 -9.42
CA ALA A 128 7.55 -6.54 -10.15
C ALA A 128 8.76 -5.58 -10.16
N PHE A 129 9.71 -5.77 -9.27
CA PHE A 129 10.85 -4.88 -9.08
C PHE A 129 12.20 -5.65 -9.09
N PRO A 130 12.61 -6.22 -10.24
CA PRO A 130 13.83 -7.02 -10.36
C PRO A 130 15.13 -6.18 -10.21
N GLN A 131 16.21 -6.82 -9.74
CA GLN A 131 17.54 -6.20 -9.52
C GLN A 131 18.29 -5.84 -10.82
N THR A 132 17.93 -6.45 -11.96
CA THR A 132 18.68 -6.37 -13.22
C THR A 132 17.76 -6.06 -14.38
N VAL A 133 18.18 -5.12 -15.23
CA VAL A 133 17.50 -4.77 -16.48
C VAL A 133 17.49 -6.00 -17.38
N ALA A 134 16.33 -6.36 -17.91
CA ALA A 134 16.16 -7.58 -18.70
C ALA A 134 17.17 -7.65 -19.83
N THR A 135 17.83 -8.79 -19.94
CA THR A 135 18.75 -9.18 -21.03
C THR A 135 18.03 -9.38 -22.37
N ASP A 136 16.68 -9.38 -22.37
CA ASP A 136 15.85 -9.93 -23.45
C ASP A 136 15.01 -8.85 -24.16
N GLY A 137 15.45 -7.60 -24.13
CA GLY A 137 14.85 -6.48 -24.88
C GLY A 137 13.63 -5.82 -24.23
N SER A 138 13.02 -6.38 -23.18
CA SER A 138 11.95 -5.72 -22.41
C SER A 138 12.52 -4.93 -21.22
N VAL A 139 12.81 -3.64 -21.40
CA VAL A 139 13.22 -2.78 -20.28
C VAL A 139 12.02 -2.61 -19.32
N THR A 140 12.08 -3.25 -18.15
CA THR A 140 11.10 -3.05 -17.07
C THR A 140 11.16 -1.61 -16.59
N ASN A 141 10.08 -0.86 -16.80
CA ASN A 141 10.00 0.54 -16.37
C ASN A 141 9.65 0.61 -14.88
N VAL A 142 10.68 0.55 -14.03
CA VAL A 142 10.59 0.65 -12.56
C VAL A 142 9.80 1.90 -12.13
N TYR A 143 9.93 3.00 -12.88
CA TYR A 143 9.19 4.22 -12.60
C TYR A 143 7.68 4.03 -12.78
N VAL A 144 7.23 3.48 -13.92
CA VAL A 144 5.79 3.24 -14.17
C VAL A 144 5.20 2.23 -13.17
N HIS A 145 5.95 1.18 -12.82
CA HIS A 145 5.54 0.23 -11.79
C HIS A 145 5.37 0.91 -10.43
N PHE A 146 6.36 1.72 -10.03
CA PHE A 146 6.31 2.45 -8.77
C PHE A 146 5.16 3.46 -8.73
N VAL A 147 4.94 4.21 -9.81
CA VAL A 147 3.82 5.17 -9.90
C VAL A 147 2.48 4.44 -9.80
N GLY A 148 2.31 3.33 -10.53
CA GLY A 148 1.10 2.50 -10.43
C GLY A 148 0.87 2.00 -9.00
N TYR A 149 1.90 1.43 -8.38
CA TYR A 149 1.88 0.99 -6.98
C TYR A 149 1.47 2.11 -6.01
N ALA A 150 2.13 3.27 -6.12
CA ALA A 150 1.86 4.41 -5.25
C ALA A 150 0.45 4.96 -5.43
N LEU A 151 -0.05 5.07 -6.66
CA LEU A 151 -1.41 5.52 -6.93
C LEU A 151 -2.45 4.53 -6.40
N GLY A 152 -2.22 3.22 -6.57
CA GLY A 152 -3.09 2.18 -6.03
C GLY A 152 -3.18 2.24 -4.50
N PHE A 153 -2.02 2.34 -3.84
CA PHE A 153 -1.96 2.49 -2.39
C PHE A 153 -2.65 3.78 -1.93
N MET A 154 -2.28 4.93 -2.50
CA MET A 154 -2.80 6.23 -2.07
C MET A 154 -4.31 6.33 -2.26
N THR A 155 -4.84 5.85 -3.38
CA THR A 155 -6.29 5.83 -3.63
C THR A 155 -7.01 4.97 -2.60
N ALA A 156 -6.49 3.76 -2.34
CA ALA A 156 -7.06 2.85 -1.36
C ALA A 156 -6.98 3.40 0.08
N TYR A 157 -5.84 3.98 0.43
CA TYR A 157 -5.56 4.59 1.73
C TYR A 157 -6.49 5.78 1.99
N LEU A 158 -6.63 6.69 1.01
CA LEU A 158 -7.54 7.82 1.13
C LEU A 158 -8.99 7.36 1.23
N ALA A 159 -9.40 6.33 0.49
CA ALA A 159 -10.75 5.75 0.60
C ALA A 159 -10.99 5.07 1.97
N HIS A 160 -9.98 4.43 2.53
CA HIS A 160 -10.02 3.87 3.90
C HIS A 160 -10.19 4.98 4.94
N GLU A 161 -9.39 6.04 4.86
CA GLU A 161 -9.47 7.18 5.76
C GLU A 161 -10.78 7.97 5.58
N TRP A 162 -11.28 8.12 4.34
CA TRP A 162 -12.55 8.80 4.05
C TRP A 162 -13.73 8.18 4.81
N LYS A 163 -13.84 6.84 4.82
CA LYS A 163 -14.87 6.12 5.60
C LYS A 163 -14.71 6.31 7.11
N LEU A 164 -13.49 6.57 7.60
CA LEU A 164 -13.25 6.92 9.00
C LEU A 164 -13.57 8.39 9.31
N PHE A 165 -13.57 9.29 8.33
CA PHE A 165 -14.01 10.68 8.51
C PHE A 165 -15.54 10.78 8.58
N GLU A 166 -16.26 10.08 7.72
CA GLU A 166 -17.73 10.07 7.72
C GLU A 166 -18.28 9.59 9.08
N ASN A 167 -17.76 8.46 9.58
CA ASN A 167 -18.11 7.93 10.92
C ASN A 167 -17.71 8.86 12.09
N ARG A 168 -16.70 9.72 11.93
CA ARG A 168 -16.26 10.67 12.98
C ARG A 168 -17.09 11.94 13.00
N VAL A 169 -17.53 12.43 11.83
CA VAL A 169 -18.41 13.60 11.72
C VAL A 169 -19.77 13.27 12.32
N GLU A 170 -20.34 12.12 11.97
CA GLU A 170 -21.65 11.68 12.45
C GLU A 170 -21.68 11.50 13.98
N LYS A 171 -20.65 10.85 14.54
CA LYS A 171 -20.51 10.65 15.99
C LYS A 171 -20.35 11.96 16.79
N ARG A 172 -19.80 13.02 16.18
CA ARG A 172 -19.64 14.36 16.77
C ARG A 172 -20.96 15.15 16.73
N VAL A 173 -21.78 14.94 15.69
CA VAL A 173 -23.12 15.54 15.59
C VAL A 173 -24.06 14.96 16.64
N ASP A 174 -24.03 13.65 16.89
CA ASP A 174 -24.86 13.00 17.91
C ASP A 174 -24.47 13.41 19.35
N THR A 175 -23.16 13.53 19.63
CA THR A 175 -22.70 14.01 20.94
C THR A 175 -22.99 15.50 21.16
N GLY A 176 -23.10 16.30 20.08
CA GLY A 176 -23.54 17.68 20.15
C GLY A 176 -25.04 17.87 20.44
N ARG A 177 -25.89 16.87 20.11
CA ARG A 177 -27.33 16.91 20.38
C ARG A 177 -27.71 16.44 21.79
N LEU A 178 -26.84 15.68 22.46
CA LEU A 178 -27.06 15.18 23.82
C LEU A 178 -26.50 16.11 24.92
N GLY A 179 -25.83 17.20 24.55
CA GLY A 179 -25.20 18.16 25.46
C GLY A 179 -25.98 19.45 25.73
N SER A 180 -27.24 19.54 25.31
CA SER A 180 -28.09 20.73 25.48
C SER A 180 -29.41 20.40 26.16
N SER A 181 -29.36 19.86 27.38
CA SER A 181 -30.53 19.74 28.27
C SER A 181 -30.09 19.94 29.71
#